data_AF-A0A4D6L9Q8-F1
#
_entry.id   AF-A0A4D6L9Q8-F1
#
_cell.length_a   1.000
_cell.length_b   1.000
_cell.length_c   1.000
_cell.angle_alpha   90.00
_cell.angle_beta   90.00
_cell.angle_gamma   90.00
#
_symmetry.space_group_name_H-M   'P 1'
#
loop_
_entity.id
_entity.type
_entity.pdbx_description
1 polymer ?
#
loop_
_entity_poly.entity_id
_entity_poly.type
_entity_poly.pdbx_seq_one_letter_code
_entity_poly.pdbx_strand_id
1 'polypeptide(L)'
;MGMSKQDLARILKSIRALMLQPVVTEALVQVVDAMLIPSDDEETMSESGLKFQRPLLLEGSNSVCQSFWDSSYRHTTYSLAHNIFEGDLQCLLNQDMSSVQEDICAFLHKAEISRLTSELAEMEKLRRSLKEEEVEEKEKAWKEHEERYANEVATTNGVGFEVTLEQIRLLCHSADLSGMDTRKVVIDGNLVDG
;
A
#
# COMPACT_ATOMS: atom_id res chain seq x y z
N MET A 1 -2.61 15.28 43.02
CA MET A 1 -1.20 14.80 43.06
C MET A 1 -0.76 14.57 41.62
N GLY A 2 0.08 15.43 41.06
CA GLY A 2 0.59 15.30 39.70
C GLY A 2 1.95 14.60 39.70
N MET A 3 2.17 13.66 38.77
CA MET A 3 3.47 12.99 38.63
C MET A 3 4.54 13.98 38.18
N SER A 4 5.74 13.87 38.76
CA SER A 4 6.89 14.67 38.34
C SER A 4 7.34 14.28 36.93
N LYS A 5 7.89 15.23 36.16
CA LYS A 5 8.50 14.95 34.84
C LYS A 5 9.56 13.85 34.91
N GLN A 6 10.23 13.71 36.06
CA GLN A 6 11.22 12.66 36.28
C GLN A 6 10.56 11.28 36.44
N ASP A 7 9.38 11.22 37.03
CA ASP A 7 8.62 9.97 37.17
C ASP A 7 8.07 9.52 35.82
N LEU A 8 7.58 10.45 35.00
CA LEU A 8 7.15 10.14 33.64
C LEU A 8 8.31 9.62 32.76
N ALA A 9 9.49 10.23 32.87
CA ALA A 9 10.67 9.77 32.15
C ALA A 9 11.15 8.37 32.61
N ARG A 10 11.01 8.07 33.91
CA ARG A 10 11.32 6.75 34.47
C ARG A 10 10.34 5.70 33.95
N ILE A 11 9.05 6.02 33.91
CA ILE A 11 7.99 5.15 33.38
C ILE A 11 8.23 4.86 31.89
N LEU A 12 8.52 5.88 31.08
CA LEU A 12 8.79 5.70 29.65
C LEU A 12 10.05 4.88 29.39
N LYS A 13 11.11 5.04 30.20
CA LYS A 13 12.31 4.19 30.12
C LYS A 13 12.03 2.74 30.50
N SER A 14 11.22 2.49 31.53
CA SER A 14 10.82 1.13 31.91
C SER A 14 9.95 0.46 30.85
N ILE A 15 9.04 1.20 30.21
CA ILE A 15 8.23 0.67 29.09
C ILE A 15 9.12 0.32 27.91
N ARG A 16 10.09 1.18 27.56
CA ARG A 16 11.04 0.90 26.47
C ARG A 16 11.92 -0.32 26.75
N ALA A 17 12.33 -0.51 28.01
CA ALA A 17 13.11 -1.68 28.43
C ALA A 17 12.28 -2.97 28.39
N LEU A 18 10.98 -2.91 28.69
CA LEU A 18 10.06 -4.05 28.54
C LEU A 18 9.90 -4.46 27.07
N MET A 19 9.85 -3.49 26.16
CA MET A 19 9.72 -3.73 24.70
C MET A 19 10.99 -4.28 24.04
N LEU A 20 12.13 -4.27 24.75
CA LEU A 20 13.43 -4.75 24.28
C LEU A 20 13.84 -6.09 24.91
N GLN A 21 12.96 -6.75 25.68
CA GLN A 21 13.24 -8.10 26.17
C GLN A 21 12.85 -9.16 25.13
N PRO A 22 13.72 -10.16 24.86
CA PRO A 22 13.52 -11.18 23.83
C PRO A 22 12.45 -12.23 24.18
N VAL A 23 11.80 -12.11 25.35
CA VAL A 23 10.84 -13.09 25.87
C VAL A 23 9.41 -12.85 25.33
N VAL A 24 9.09 -11.65 24.85
CA VAL A 24 7.75 -11.37 24.29
C VAL A 24 7.64 -11.72 22.81
N THR A 25 8.77 -11.95 22.13
CA THR A 25 8.80 -12.38 20.72
C THR A 25 8.39 -13.84 20.52
N GLU A 26 8.57 -14.73 21.51
CA GLU A 26 8.17 -16.14 21.35
C GLU A 26 6.64 -16.34 21.31
N ALA A 27 5.87 -15.48 21.99
CA ALA A 27 4.40 -15.55 21.96
C ALA A 27 3.80 -15.02 20.65
N LEU A 28 4.49 -14.12 19.94
CA LEU A 28 4.08 -13.64 18.61
C LEU A 28 4.41 -14.65 17.52
N VAL A 29 5.49 -15.43 17.68
CA VAL A 29 5.85 -16.51 16.75
C VAL A 29 4.80 -17.62 16.75
N GLN A 30 4.23 -17.98 17.90
CA GLN A 30 3.18 -19.02 17.97
C GLN A 30 1.81 -18.60 17.39
N VAL A 31 1.51 -17.30 17.30
CA VAL A 31 0.26 -16.83 16.70
C VAL A 31 0.38 -16.72 15.17
N VAL A 32 1.57 -16.43 14.65
CA VAL A 32 1.84 -16.43 13.20
C VAL A 32 1.82 -17.86 12.64
N ASP A 33 2.30 -18.84 13.41
CA ASP A 33 2.32 -20.26 13.00
C ASP A 33 0.92 -20.91 12.92
N ALA A 34 -0.10 -20.27 13.51
CA ALA A 34 -1.49 -20.73 13.48
C ALA A 34 -2.33 -20.18 12.31
N MET A 35 -1.74 -19.37 11.42
CA MET A 35 -2.44 -18.83 10.23
C MET A 35 -1.91 -19.40 8.90
N LEU A 36 -1.23 -20.55 8.94
CA LEU A 36 -0.84 -21.31 7.75
C LEU A 36 -2.08 -21.85 7.01
N ILE A 37 -2.55 -21.12 5.99
CA ILE A 37 -3.34 -21.68 4.89
C ILE A 37 -2.33 -21.97 3.77
N PRO A 38 -2.25 -23.21 3.24
CA PRO A 38 -1.41 -23.48 2.07
C PRO A 38 -2.11 -22.92 0.83
N SER A 39 -1.44 -22.02 0.11
CA SER A 39 -1.94 -21.52 -1.18
C SER A 39 -0.88 -21.74 -2.24
N ASP A 40 -1.29 -22.52 -3.25
CA ASP A 40 -0.56 -22.92 -4.44
C ASP A 40 0.09 -21.75 -5.19
N ASP A 41 1.30 -22.05 -5.69
CA ASP A 41 1.97 -21.64 -6.92
C ASP A 41 1.46 -20.41 -7.68
N GLU A 42 2.34 -19.43 -7.90
CA GLU A 42 2.55 -18.78 -9.21
C GLU A 42 3.87 -17.96 -9.14
N GLU A 43 4.91 -18.52 -9.76
CA GLU A 43 6.28 -18.00 -9.79
C GLU A 43 6.40 -16.90 -10.87
N THR A 44 6.30 -15.63 -10.48
CA THR A 44 6.59 -14.51 -11.40
C THR A 44 8.09 -14.23 -11.43
N MET A 45 8.75 -14.78 -12.44
CA MET A 45 10.14 -14.52 -12.82
C MET A 45 10.39 -13.02 -13.01
N SER A 46 11.16 -12.40 -12.10
CA SER A 46 11.82 -11.12 -12.35
C SER A 46 13.26 -11.36 -12.80
N GLU A 47 13.45 -11.45 -14.12
CA GLU A 47 14.77 -11.43 -14.77
C GLU A 47 15.41 -10.04 -14.60
N SER A 48 16.33 -9.91 -13.64
CA SER A 48 17.29 -8.80 -13.62
C SER A 48 18.54 -9.21 -14.42
N GLY A 49 18.53 -8.85 -15.70
CA GLY A 49 19.57 -9.22 -16.66
C GLY A 49 20.93 -8.55 -16.40
N LEU A 50 21.88 -9.32 -15.87
CA LEU A 50 23.31 -9.06 -16.05
C LEU A 50 23.79 -9.82 -17.29
N LYS A 51 23.84 -9.12 -18.43
CA LYS A 51 24.27 -9.68 -19.72
C LYS A 51 25.78 -9.91 -19.72
N PHE A 52 26.22 -11.13 -19.41
CA PHE A 52 27.54 -11.61 -19.81
C PHE A 52 27.41 -12.27 -21.19
N GLN A 53 27.78 -11.53 -22.24
CA GLN A 53 27.66 -11.98 -23.61
C GLN A 53 28.93 -12.76 -24.01
N ARG A 54 28.80 -14.08 -24.20
CA ARG A 54 29.75 -14.85 -25.01
C ARG A 54 28.96 -15.71 -26.00
N PRO A 55 29.18 -15.59 -27.32
CA PRO A 55 28.45 -16.39 -28.29
C PRO A 55 29.10 -17.76 -28.43
N LEU A 56 28.36 -18.81 -28.09
CA LEU A 56 28.61 -20.15 -28.63
C LEU A 56 27.29 -20.66 -29.21
N LEU A 57 27.19 -20.54 -30.53
CA LEU A 57 26.24 -21.25 -31.36
C LEU A 57 26.38 -22.75 -31.11
N LEU A 58 25.28 -23.42 -30.76
CA LEU A 58 25.01 -24.73 -31.32
C LEU A 58 23.51 -24.96 -31.46
N GLU A 59 23.13 -25.30 -32.69
CA GLU A 59 21.78 -25.60 -33.14
C GLU A 59 21.18 -26.81 -32.41
N GLY A 60 19.90 -26.68 -32.07
CA GLY A 60 19.00 -27.82 -31.84
C GLY A 60 18.75 -28.21 -30.38
N SER A 61 17.91 -27.46 -29.66
CA SER A 61 17.02 -28.06 -28.64
C SER A 61 15.90 -27.11 -28.24
N ASN A 62 14.70 -27.67 -28.17
CA ASN A 62 13.47 -27.03 -27.72
C ASN A 62 13.67 -26.39 -26.35
N SER A 63 13.54 -25.05 -26.28
CA SER A 63 13.92 -24.25 -25.13
C SER A 63 12.90 -24.36 -24.00
N VAL A 64 13.10 -25.34 -23.11
CA VAL A 64 12.79 -25.15 -21.70
C VAL A 64 13.99 -24.41 -21.12
N CYS A 65 13.81 -23.17 -20.67
CA CYS A 65 14.86 -22.36 -20.07
C CYS A 65 15.27 -22.98 -18.72
N GLN A 66 16.12 -24.00 -18.75
CA GLN A 66 16.74 -24.52 -17.54
C GLN A 66 17.66 -23.45 -16.96
N SER A 67 17.36 -23.00 -15.74
CA SER A 67 18.22 -22.06 -15.03
C SER A 67 19.57 -22.74 -14.74
N PHE A 68 20.64 -21.96 -14.71
CA PHE A 68 21.98 -22.46 -14.37
C PHE A 68 22.02 -23.15 -12.99
N TRP A 69 21.11 -22.76 -12.09
CA TRP A 69 21.01 -23.31 -10.73
C TRP A 69 20.09 -24.53 -10.63
N ASP A 70 19.48 -24.97 -11.74
CA ASP A 70 18.64 -26.16 -11.74
C ASP A 70 19.49 -27.42 -11.51
N SER A 71 19.04 -28.27 -10.59
CA SER A 71 19.62 -29.57 -10.28
C SER A 71 19.76 -30.49 -11.50
N SER A 72 18.92 -30.29 -12.53
CA SER A 72 18.97 -31.03 -13.78
C SER A 72 20.01 -30.52 -14.78
N TYR A 73 20.62 -29.35 -14.52
CA TYR A 73 21.61 -28.72 -15.38
C TYR A 73 22.93 -29.49 -15.34
N ARG A 74 23.38 -29.98 -16.51
CA ARG A 74 24.61 -30.77 -16.63
C ARG A 74 25.86 -29.89 -16.58
N HIS A 75 26.27 -29.48 -15.37
CA HIS A 75 27.47 -28.68 -15.14
C HIS A 75 28.76 -29.32 -15.69
N THR A 76 28.82 -30.66 -15.73
CA THR A 76 29.98 -31.43 -16.20
C THR A 76 30.20 -31.35 -17.71
N THR A 77 29.15 -31.15 -18.51
CA THR A 77 29.24 -31.08 -19.98
C THR A 77 29.90 -29.78 -20.46
N TYR A 78 29.90 -28.73 -19.64
CA TYR A 78 30.42 -27.42 -20.00
C TYR A 78 31.79 -27.09 -19.38
N SER A 79 32.49 -28.05 -18.76
CA SER A 79 33.80 -27.85 -18.10
C SER A 79 33.86 -26.69 -17.09
N LEU A 80 32.71 -26.18 -16.62
CA LEU A 80 32.59 -25.09 -15.66
C LEU A 80 32.84 -25.55 -14.21
N ALA A 81 33.00 -26.86 -13.99
CA ALA A 81 33.43 -27.42 -12.70
C ALA A 81 34.84 -26.96 -12.28
N HIS A 82 35.59 -26.32 -13.17
CA HIS A 82 36.96 -25.83 -12.96
C HIS A 82 37.09 -24.31 -13.12
N ASN A 83 36.07 -23.53 -12.73
CA ASN A 83 36.17 -22.06 -12.73
C ASN A 83 37.02 -21.50 -11.59
N ILE A 84 37.47 -22.36 -10.67
CA ILE A 84 38.44 -21.96 -9.65
C ILE A 84 39.82 -22.16 -10.27
N PHE A 85 40.44 -21.08 -10.68
CA PHE A 85 41.81 -21.13 -11.16
C PHE A 85 42.75 -21.33 -9.96
N GLU A 86 43.92 -21.91 -10.21
CA GLU A 86 44.97 -22.09 -9.18
C GLU A 86 45.28 -20.76 -8.46
N GLY A 87 45.22 -19.64 -9.19
CA GLY A 87 45.39 -18.30 -8.63
C GLY A 87 44.30 -17.91 -7.62
N ASP A 88 43.05 -18.35 -7.83
CA ASP A 88 41.94 -18.06 -6.91
C ASP A 88 42.10 -18.84 -5.59
N LEU A 89 42.56 -20.09 -5.67
CA LEU A 89 42.93 -20.89 -4.48
C LEU A 89 44.07 -20.23 -3.72
N GLN A 90 45.10 -19.75 -4.42
CA GLN A 90 46.22 -19.07 -3.79
C GLN A 90 45.79 -17.76 -3.13
N CYS A 91 44.87 -17.00 -3.75
CA CYS A 91 44.26 -15.83 -3.14
C CYS A 91 43.47 -16.17 -1.87
N LEU A 92 42.64 -17.22 -1.90
CA LEU A 92 41.86 -17.68 -0.75
C LEU A 92 42.77 -18.16 0.40
N LEU A 93 43.84 -18.90 0.10
CA LEU A 93 44.78 -19.41 1.10
C LEU A 93 45.64 -18.30 1.72
N ASN A 94 45.83 -17.17 1.02
CA ASN A 94 46.56 -16.01 1.53
C ASN A 94 45.67 -15.04 2.32
N GLN A 95 44.35 -15.25 2.35
CA GLN A 95 43.44 -14.44 3.14
C GLN A 95 43.32 -14.99 4.56
N ASP A 96 43.23 -14.07 5.52
CA ASP A 96 42.91 -14.45 6.89
C ASP A 96 41.43 -14.85 6.96
N MET A 97 41.13 -15.94 7.68
CA MET A 97 39.75 -16.46 7.80
C MET A 97 38.79 -15.38 8.31
N SER A 98 39.26 -14.50 9.21
CA SER A 98 38.48 -13.37 9.72
C SER A 98 38.11 -12.37 8.62
N SER A 99 39.02 -12.09 7.68
CA SER A 99 38.74 -11.17 6.56
C SER A 99 37.67 -11.72 5.62
N VAL A 100 37.73 -13.01 5.27
CA VAL A 100 36.72 -13.68 4.45
C VAL A 100 35.36 -13.68 5.14
N GLN A 101 35.33 -13.94 6.45
CA GLN A 101 34.10 -13.90 7.23
C GLN A 101 33.48 -12.50 7.25
N GLU A 102 34.28 -11.45 7.46
CA GLU A 102 33.82 -10.06 7.45
C GLU A 102 33.21 -9.67 6.10
N ASP A 103 33.84 -10.05 5.00
CA ASP A 103 33.36 -9.76 3.64
C ASP A 103 32.04 -10.48 3.36
N ILE A 104 31.92 -11.76 3.74
CA ILE A 104 30.66 -12.52 3.60
C ILE A 104 29.55 -11.87 4.43
N CYS A 105 29.82 -11.52 5.70
CA CYS A 105 28.86 -10.85 6.55
C CYS A 105 28.41 -9.50 5.97
N ALA A 106 29.36 -8.69 5.46
CA ALA A 106 29.07 -7.42 4.82
C ALA A 106 28.21 -7.59 3.57
N PHE A 107 28.51 -8.60 2.75
CA PHE A 107 27.72 -8.94 1.56
C PHE A 107 26.28 -9.31 1.93
N LEU A 108 26.10 -10.21 2.91
CA LEU A 108 24.77 -10.64 3.36
C LEU A 108 23.98 -9.47 3.95
N HIS A 109 24.59 -8.63 4.78
CA HIS A 109 23.95 -7.42 5.29
C HIS A 109 23.54 -6.47 4.17
N LYS A 110 24.40 -6.27 3.17
CA LYS A 110 24.08 -5.40 2.02
C LYS A 110 22.92 -5.95 1.19
N ALA A 111 22.90 -7.26 0.95
CA ALA A 111 21.81 -7.93 0.25
C ALA A 111 20.50 -7.77 1.01
N GLU A 112 20.51 -8.00 2.32
CA GLU A 112 19.32 -7.89 3.16
C GLU A 112 18.82 -6.45 3.27
N ILE A 113 19.72 -5.46 3.43
CA ILE A 113 19.36 -4.04 3.39
C ILE A 113 18.71 -3.69 2.05
N SER A 114 19.24 -4.19 0.94
CA SER A 114 18.66 -3.94 -0.39
C SER A 114 17.26 -4.53 -0.51
N ARG A 115 17.06 -5.76 -0.01
CA ARG A 115 15.75 -6.44 0.04
C ARG A 115 14.74 -5.64 0.86
N LEU A 116 15.09 -5.29 2.10
CA LEU A 116 14.23 -4.52 2.99
C LEU A 116 13.92 -3.12 2.46
N THR A 117 14.89 -2.47 1.80
CA THR A 117 14.67 -1.15 1.19
C THR A 117 13.65 -1.22 0.05
N SER A 118 13.71 -2.27 -0.77
CA SER A 118 12.73 -2.51 -1.83
C SER A 118 11.33 -2.78 -1.26
N GLU A 119 11.25 -3.62 -0.22
CA GLU A 119 9.98 -3.96 0.44
C GLU A 119 9.33 -2.72 1.09
N LEU A 120 10.12 -1.88 1.76
CA LEU A 120 9.66 -0.62 2.33
C LEU A 120 9.13 0.35 1.26
N ALA A 121 9.78 0.43 0.10
CA ALA A 121 9.33 1.29 -1.00
C ALA A 121 7.96 0.86 -1.54
N GLU A 122 7.73 -0.45 -1.69
CA GLU A 122 6.43 -0.99 -2.11
C GLU A 122 5.34 -0.79 -1.05
N MET A 123 5.66 -1.04 0.23
CA MET A 123 4.73 -0.75 1.32
C MET A 123 4.34 0.73 1.39
N GLU A 124 5.29 1.63 1.17
CA GLU A 124 4.99 3.07 1.15
C GLU A 124 4.11 3.46 -0.04
N LYS A 125 4.31 2.84 -1.20
CA LYS A 125 3.46 3.02 -2.38
C LYS A 125 2.04 2.54 -2.12
N LEU A 126 1.87 1.34 -1.56
CA LEU A 126 0.56 0.81 -1.16
C LEU A 126 -0.13 1.71 -0.13
N ARG A 127 0.61 2.17 0.88
CA ARG A 127 0.08 3.10 1.89
C ARG A 127 -0.39 4.42 1.29
N ARG A 128 0.28 4.93 0.25
CA ARG A 128 -0.16 6.14 -0.47
C ARG A 128 -1.42 5.88 -1.27
N SER A 129 -1.46 4.78 -2.04
CA SER A 129 -2.64 4.37 -2.81
C SER A 129 -3.89 4.22 -1.93
N LEU A 130 -3.75 3.56 -0.77
CA LEU A 130 -4.87 3.36 0.16
C LEU A 130 -5.41 4.69 0.72
N LYS A 131 -4.51 5.65 0.99
CA LYS A 131 -4.92 6.98 1.45
C LYS A 131 -5.65 7.77 0.38
N GLU A 132 -5.23 7.64 -0.88
CA GLU A 132 -5.88 8.30 -2.01
C GLU A 132 -7.29 7.73 -2.22
N GLU A 133 -7.44 6.41 -2.16
CA GLU A 133 -8.75 5.73 -2.23
C GLU A 133 -9.67 6.15 -1.07
N GLU A 134 -9.18 6.18 0.17
CA GLU A 134 -9.97 6.63 1.33
C GLU A 134 -10.45 8.08 1.18
N VAL A 135 -9.63 8.95 0.60
CA VAL A 135 -10.00 10.34 0.33
C VAL A 135 -11.07 10.42 -0.76
N GLU A 136 -10.95 9.63 -1.83
CA GLU A 136 -11.93 9.58 -2.92
C GLU A 136 -13.29 9.05 -2.44
N GLU A 137 -13.30 7.96 -1.66
CA GLU A 137 -14.53 7.44 -1.06
C GLU A 137 -15.21 8.46 -0.15
N LYS A 138 -14.42 9.16 0.69
CA LYS A 138 -14.94 10.23 1.54
C LYS A 138 -15.51 11.37 0.72
N GLU A 139 -14.81 11.81 -0.33
CA GLU A 139 -15.29 12.88 -1.21
C GLU A 139 -16.62 12.49 -1.88
N LYS A 140 -16.73 11.25 -2.37
CA LYS A 140 -17.97 10.73 -2.93
C LYS A 140 -19.09 10.71 -1.90
N ALA A 141 -18.83 10.21 -0.70
CA ALA A 141 -19.82 10.18 0.38
C ALA A 141 -20.29 11.59 0.78
N TRP A 142 -19.38 12.57 0.81
CA TRP A 142 -19.71 13.96 1.06
C TRP A 142 -20.61 14.55 -0.04
N LYS A 143 -20.30 14.29 -1.31
CA LYS A 143 -21.13 14.74 -2.44
C LYS A 143 -22.54 14.13 -2.41
N GLU A 144 -22.65 12.83 -2.17
CA GLU A 144 -23.94 12.15 -2.04
C GLU A 144 -24.74 12.67 -0.84
N HIS A 145 -24.07 12.99 0.26
CA HIS A 145 -24.70 13.60 1.42
C HIS A 145 -25.19 15.03 1.11
N GLU A 146 -24.37 15.85 0.47
CA GLU A 146 -24.74 17.20 0.04
C GLU A 146 -25.94 17.18 -0.90
N GLU A 147 -25.95 16.30 -1.90
CA GLU A 147 -27.07 16.13 -2.82
C GLU A 147 -28.35 15.69 -2.09
N ARG A 148 -28.25 14.74 -1.15
CA ARG A 148 -29.39 14.34 -0.31
C ARG A 148 -29.96 15.50 0.48
N TYR A 149 -29.11 16.30 1.11
CA TYR A 149 -29.55 17.49 1.85
C TYR A 149 -30.15 18.55 0.94
N ALA A 150 -29.56 18.80 -0.24
CA ALA A 150 -30.13 19.71 -1.22
C ALA A 150 -31.53 19.28 -1.66
N ASN A 151 -31.74 17.98 -1.90
CA ASN A 151 -33.03 17.40 -2.24
C ASN A 151 -34.04 17.51 -1.08
N GLU A 152 -33.63 17.24 0.16
CA GLU A 152 -34.48 17.39 1.34
C GLU A 152 -34.91 18.86 1.53
N VAL A 153 -33.99 19.81 1.41
CA VAL A 153 -34.30 21.24 1.48
C VAL A 153 -35.23 21.67 0.35
N ALA A 154 -35.00 21.20 -0.88
CA ALA A 154 -35.87 21.50 -2.01
C ALA A 154 -37.31 20.98 -1.78
N THR A 155 -37.45 19.75 -1.26
CA THR A 155 -38.79 19.18 -0.99
C THR A 155 -39.51 19.90 0.15
N THR A 156 -38.81 20.27 1.22
CA THR A 156 -39.40 20.99 2.36
C THR A 156 -39.74 22.44 2.04
N ASN A 157 -38.96 23.12 1.19
CA ASN A 157 -39.26 24.47 0.73
C ASN A 157 -40.59 24.55 -0.03
N GLY A 158 -40.87 23.56 -0.90
CA GLY A 158 -42.16 23.50 -1.61
C GLY A 158 -43.34 23.42 -0.64
N VAL A 159 -43.26 22.53 0.35
CA VAL A 159 -44.29 22.36 1.38
C VAL A 159 -44.45 23.63 2.23
N GLY A 160 -43.33 24.23 2.67
CA GLY A 160 -43.36 25.45 3.49
C GLY A 160 -43.98 26.65 2.76
N PHE A 161 -43.72 26.77 1.46
CA PHE A 161 -44.33 27.81 0.63
C PHE A 161 -45.83 27.61 0.49
N GLU A 162 -46.30 26.38 0.25
CA GLU A 162 -47.71 26.05 0.15
C GLU A 162 -48.47 26.34 1.45
N VAL A 163 -47.89 25.96 2.60
CA VAL A 163 -48.44 26.28 3.93
C VAL A 163 -48.54 27.80 4.14
N THR A 164 -47.53 28.56 3.71
CA THR A 164 -47.52 30.02 3.85
C THR A 164 -48.60 30.67 2.96
N LEU A 165 -48.75 30.22 1.71
CA LEU A 165 -49.83 30.69 0.84
C LEU A 165 -51.19 30.40 1.46
N GLU A 166 -51.39 29.23 2.05
CA GLU A 166 -52.64 28.87 2.69
C GLU A 166 -52.94 29.74 3.92
N GLN A 167 -51.92 30.05 4.73
CA GLN A 167 -52.04 31.01 5.83
C GLN A 167 -52.43 32.42 5.34
N ILE A 168 -51.86 32.89 4.23
CA ILE A 168 -52.21 34.19 3.63
C ILE A 168 -53.67 34.19 3.14
N ARG A 169 -54.14 33.11 2.51
CA ARG A 169 -55.56 32.97 2.08
C ARG A 169 -56.53 33.06 3.25
N LEU A 170 -56.17 32.48 4.39
CA LEU A 170 -56.98 32.54 5.62
C LEU A 170 -57.01 33.95 6.23
N LEU A 171 -55.88 34.66 6.24
CA LEU A 171 -55.78 36.01 6.80
C LEU A 171 -56.37 37.10 5.90
N CYS A 172 -56.22 36.97 4.58
CA CYS A 172 -56.57 37.97 3.59
C CYS A 172 -57.31 37.32 2.40
N HIS A 173 -58.60 37.05 2.55
CA HIS A 173 -59.42 36.34 1.53
C HIS A 173 -59.50 37.05 0.16
N SER A 174 -59.18 38.34 0.09
CA SER A 174 -59.18 39.13 -1.16
C SER A 174 -57.79 39.28 -1.80
N ALA A 175 -56.74 38.70 -1.22
CA ALA A 175 -55.40 38.77 -1.79
C ALA A 175 -55.34 37.92 -3.08
N ASP A 176 -54.95 38.54 -4.20
CA ASP A 176 -54.70 37.83 -5.45
C ASP A 176 -53.34 37.14 -5.38
N LEU A 177 -53.35 35.82 -5.20
CA LEU A 177 -52.17 34.97 -5.18
C LEU A 177 -51.95 34.24 -6.52
N SER A 178 -52.73 34.57 -7.57
CA SER A 178 -52.63 33.90 -8.87
C SER A 178 -51.26 34.08 -9.54
N GLY A 179 -50.51 35.12 -9.16
CA GLY A 179 -49.14 35.35 -9.61
C GLY A 179 -48.06 34.58 -8.85
N MET A 180 -48.37 34.00 -7.67
CA MET A 180 -47.41 33.25 -6.85
C MET A 180 -47.40 31.77 -7.24
N ASP A 181 -46.88 31.49 -8.43
CA ASP A 181 -46.65 30.12 -8.90
C ASP A 181 -45.27 29.64 -8.45
N THR A 182 -45.24 28.55 -7.68
CA THR A 182 -44.02 27.89 -7.21
C THR A 182 -43.19 27.27 -8.33
N ARG A 183 -43.79 27.08 -9.51
CA ARG A 183 -43.12 26.48 -10.67
C ARG A 183 -42.39 27.51 -11.52
N LYS A 184 -42.55 28.80 -11.26
CA LYS A 184 -41.84 29.83 -12.02
C LYS A 184 -40.41 29.95 -11.55
N VAL A 185 -39.48 29.81 -12.49
CA VAL A 185 -38.03 29.95 -12.28
C VAL A 185 -37.57 31.30 -12.81
N VAL A 186 -36.58 31.91 -12.16
CA VAL A 186 -35.98 33.16 -12.63
C VAL A 186 -34.80 32.83 -13.54
N ILE A 187 -34.94 33.11 -14.84
CA ILE A 187 -33.86 32.98 -15.84
C ILE A 187 -33.55 34.38 -16.36
N ASP A 188 -32.29 34.82 -16.24
CA ASP A 188 -31.81 36.14 -16.68
C ASP A 188 -32.65 37.33 -16.15
N GLY A 189 -33.15 37.22 -14.92
CA GLY A 189 -33.97 38.25 -14.28
C GLY A 189 -35.45 38.27 -14.68
N ASN A 190 -35.89 37.34 -15.55
CA ASN A 190 -37.30 37.18 -15.92
C ASN A 190 -37.90 35.94 -15.25
N LEU A 191 -39.15 36.05 -14.77
CA LEU A 191 -39.93 34.87 -14.33
C LEU A 191 -40.41 34.11 -15.56
N VAL A 192 -40.02 32.84 -15.67
CA VAL A 192 -40.42 31.93 -16.74
C VAL A 192 -41.08 30.70 -16.13
N ASP A 193 -42.03 30.10 -16.84
CA ASP A 193 -42.60 28.82 -16.43
C ASP A 193 -41.51 27.73 -16.51
N GLY A 194 -41.29 27.02 -15.40
CA GLY A 194 -40.26 25.98 -15.25
C GLY A 194 -40.65 24.62 -15.79
#